data_AF-A0A7C9VXE0-F1
#
_entry.id   AF-A0A7C9VXE0-F1
#
_cell.length_a   1.000
_cell.length_b   1.000
_cell.length_c   1.000
_cell.angle_alpha   90.00
_cell.angle_beta   90.00
_cell.angle_gamma   90.00
#
_symmetry.space_group_name_H-M   'P 1'
#
loop_
_entity.id
_entity.type
_entity.pdbx_description
1 polymer ?
#
loop_
_entity_poly.entity_id
_entity_poly.type
_entity_poly.pdbx_seq_one_letter_code
_entity_poly.pdbx_strand_id
1 'polypeptide(L)'
;MQQLRGRFGVEPILRVLGIASSTYYGWVQRQANPSPRQRDDEELVAEIVDIHTTSGGTYGSPRVHATLRRRGIQVSRKRVERLMRSHELQGAFLRKKW
;
A
#
# COMPACT_ATOMS: atom_id res chain seq x y z
N MET A 1 -3.71 -19.59 -0.32
CA MET A 1 -2.90 -20.05 0.85
C MET A 1 -3.69 -20.13 2.16
N GLN A 2 -4.44 -19.09 2.59
CA GLN A 2 -5.04 -19.06 3.94
C GLN A 2 -6.12 -20.12 4.24
N GLN A 3 -6.91 -20.55 3.25
CA GLN A 3 -7.92 -21.61 3.44
C GLN A 3 -7.32 -23.03 3.45
N LEU A 4 -6.24 -23.27 2.70
CA LEU A 4 -5.65 -24.60 2.55
C LEU A 4 -4.79 -25.00 3.77
N ARG A 5 -4.14 -24.03 4.43
CA ARG A 5 -3.28 -24.29 5.61
C ARG A 5 -4.02 -24.97 6.76
N GLY A 6 -5.30 -24.65 6.97
CA GLY A 6 -6.10 -25.20 8.06
C GLY A 6 -6.47 -26.68 7.85
N ARG A 7 -6.47 -27.14 6.60
CA ARG A 7 -6.83 -28.51 6.22
C ARG A 7 -5.60 -29.40 5.97
N PHE A 8 -4.51 -28.84 5.46
CA PHE A 8 -3.36 -29.63 4.99
C PHE A 8 -2.03 -29.26 5.68
N GLY A 9 -2.00 -28.23 6.52
CA GLY A 9 -0.74 -27.66 7.02
C GLY A 9 0.02 -26.88 5.95
N VAL A 10 1.04 -26.12 6.35
CA VAL A 10 1.79 -25.22 5.46
C VAL A 10 2.79 -26.00 4.60
N GLU A 11 3.52 -26.97 5.17
CA GLU A 11 4.59 -27.70 4.50
C GLU A 11 4.15 -28.46 3.24
N PRO A 12 3.01 -29.21 3.23
CA PRO A 12 2.58 -29.90 2.01
C PRO A 12 2.21 -28.94 0.88
N ILE A 13 1.65 -27.77 1.22
CA ILE A 13 1.28 -26.75 0.23
C ILE A 13 2.55 -26.14 -0.37
N LEU A 14 3.55 -25.81 0.45
CA LEU A 14 4.82 -25.26 -0.02
C LEU A 14 5.57 -26.26 -0.92
N ARG A 15 5.52 -27.55 -0.59
CA ARG A 15 6.08 -28.60 -1.45
C ARG A 15 5.44 -28.63 -2.83
N VAL A 16 4.10 -28.59 -2.91
CA VAL A 16 3.38 -28.56 -4.21
C VAL A 16 3.70 -27.30 -5.00
N LEU A 17 3.88 -26.16 -4.32
CA LEU A 17 4.22 -24.89 -4.95
C LEU A 17 5.73 -24.74 -5.28
N GLY A 18 6.57 -25.69 -4.85
CA GLY A 18 8.02 -25.60 -5.03
C GLY A 18 8.69 -24.46 -4.25
N ILE A 19 8.08 -24.00 -3.16
CA ILE A 19 8.58 -22.89 -2.34
C ILE A 19 9.30 -23.45 -1.12
N ALA A 20 10.53 -22.99 -0.86
CA ALA A 20 11.24 -23.35 0.37
C ALA A 20 10.53 -22.79 1.62
N SER A 21 10.46 -23.59 2.69
CA SER A 21 9.79 -23.21 3.95
C SER A 21 10.40 -21.96 4.59
N SER A 22 11.71 -21.78 4.48
CA SER A 22 12.42 -20.56 4.91
C SER A 22 11.94 -19.31 4.18
N THR A 23 11.61 -19.40 2.88
CA THR A 23 11.06 -18.29 2.10
C THR A 23 9.70 -17.88 2.62
N TYR A 24 8.82 -18.86 2.89
CA TYR A 24 7.49 -18.61 3.44
C TYR A 24 7.57 -17.97 4.83
N TYR A 25 8.28 -18.59 5.77
CA TYR A 25 8.37 -18.06 7.13
C TYR A 25 9.15 -16.75 7.19
N GLY A 26 10.16 -16.55 6.34
CA GLY A 26 10.84 -15.26 6.20
C GLY A 26 9.90 -14.17 5.68
N TRP A 27 8.98 -14.49 4.77
CA TRP A 27 7.93 -13.57 4.35
C TRP A 27 6.93 -13.27 5.47
N VAL A 28 6.45 -14.29 6.19
CA VAL A 28 5.56 -14.13 7.35
C VAL A 28 6.20 -13.23 8.41
N GLN A 29 7.49 -13.45 8.72
CA GLN A 29 8.21 -12.66 9.70
C GLN A 29 8.37 -11.20 9.27
N ARG A 30 8.63 -10.93 7.99
CA ARG A 30 8.66 -9.56 7.45
C ARG A 30 7.30 -8.87 7.50
N GLN A 31 6.20 -9.61 7.36
CA GLN A 31 4.87 -9.04 7.54
C GLN A 31 4.55 -8.76 9.01
N ALA A 32 4.96 -9.64 9.92
CA ALA A 32 4.75 -9.46 11.36
C ALA A 32 5.61 -8.32 11.94
N ASN A 33 6.80 -8.09 11.38
CA ASN A 33 7.75 -7.08 11.82
C ASN A 33 8.03 -6.06 10.70
N PRO A 34 7.09 -5.13 10.42
CA PRO A 34 7.33 -4.08 9.45
C PRO A 34 8.48 -3.19 9.91
N SER A 35 9.39 -2.88 8.99
CA SER A 35 10.48 -1.95 9.21
C SER A 35 9.93 -0.55 9.54
N PRO A 36 10.72 0.33 10.21
CA PRO A 36 10.28 1.70 10.50
C PRO A 36 9.75 2.43 9.26
N ARG A 37 10.42 2.29 8.12
CA ARG A 37 9.98 2.88 6.85
C ARG A 37 8.61 2.38 6.37
N GLN A 38 8.28 1.11 6.63
CA GLN A 38 6.97 0.56 6.27
C GLN A 38 5.89 1.12 7.17
N ARG A 39 6.17 1.27 8.47
CA ARG A 39 5.24 1.91 9.42
C ARG A 39 4.99 3.37 9.03
N ASP A 40 6.04 4.11 8.70
CA ASP A 40 5.92 5.50 8.21
C ASP A 40 5.12 5.58 6.90
N ASP A 41 5.30 4.60 6.00
CA ASP A 41 4.53 4.52 4.76
C ASP A 41 3.05 4.20 5.04
N GLU A 42 2.74 3.31 6.00
CA GLU A 42 1.38 2.98 6.42
C GLU A 42 0.64 4.18 7.03
N GLU A 43 1.32 4.93 7.91
CA GLU A 43 0.78 6.17 8.49
C GLU A 43 0.54 7.22 7.40
N LEU A 44 1.50 7.40 6.48
CA LEU A 44 1.35 8.32 5.37
C LEU A 44 0.24 7.91 4.40
N VAL A 45 0.01 6.61 4.21
CA VAL A 45 -1.09 6.11 3.40
C VAL A 45 -2.43 6.45 4.05
N ALA A 46 -2.56 6.35 5.37
CA ALA A 46 -3.79 6.73 6.06
C ALA A 46 -4.15 8.22 5.78
N GLU A 47 -3.17 9.12 5.86
CA GLU A 47 -3.34 10.54 5.52
C GLU A 47 -3.69 10.74 4.03
N ILE A 48 -3.06 10.00 3.12
CA ILE A 48 -3.36 10.04 1.68
C ILE A 48 -4.81 9.59 1.41
N VAL A 49 -5.26 8.52 2.05
CA VAL A 49 -6.62 7.98 1.92
C VAL A 49 -7.63 8.99 2.45
N ASP A 50 -7.40 9.59 3.62
CA ASP A 50 -8.26 10.62 4.19
C ASP A 50 -8.41 11.82 3.24
N ILE A 51 -7.30 12.34 2.71
CA ILE A 51 -7.33 13.45 1.75
C ILE A 51 -8.08 13.06 0.47
N HIS A 52 -7.82 11.85 -0.04
CA HIS A 52 -8.42 11.39 -1.28
C HIS A 52 -9.94 11.21 -1.13
N THR A 53 -10.39 10.57 -0.05
CA THR A 53 -11.80 10.34 0.26
C THR A 53 -12.53 11.65 0.54
N THR A 54 -11.95 12.55 1.35
CA THR A 54 -12.52 13.89 1.62
C THR A 54 -12.67 14.72 0.34
N SER A 55 -11.80 14.50 -0.65
CA SER A 55 -11.91 15.16 -1.97
C SER A 55 -12.95 14.53 -2.92
N GLY A 56 -13.68 13.50 -2.48
CA GLY A 56 -14.60 12.72 -3.32
C GLY A 56 -13.87 11.92 -4.41
N GLY A 57 -12.63 11.49 -4.15
CA GLY A 57 -11.81 10.76 -5.11
C GLY A 57 -11.25 11.60 -6.27
N THR A 58 -11.46 12.93 -6.26
CA THR A 58 -11.02 13.78 -7.38
C THR A 58 -9.53 14.11 -7.34
N TYR A 59 -8.88 14.02 -6.18
CA TYR A 59 -7.49 14.45 -6.02
C TYR A 59 -6.53 13.34 -6.44
N GLY A 60 -5.76 13.62 -7.49
CA GLY A 60 -4.56 12.87 -7.85
C GLY A 60 -3.34 13.29 -7.04
N SER A 61 -2.20 12.61 -7.27
CA SER A 61 -0.95 12.83 -6.52
C SER A 61 -0.50 14.28 -6.37
N PRO A 62 -0.67 15.21 -7.36
CA PRO A 62 -0.24 16.59 -7.17
C PRO A 62 -1.08 17.32 -6.10
N ARG A 63 -2.40 17.10 -6.08
CA ARG A 63 -3.33 17.75 -5.13
C ARG A 63 -3.24 17.12 -3.75
N VAL A 64 -3.06 15.80 -3.68
CA VAL A 64 -2.79 15.10 -2.42
C VAL A 64 -1.49 15.61 -1.80
N HIS A 65 -0.39 15.65 -2.55
CA HIS A 65 0.89 16.17 -2.08
C HIS A 65 0.79 17.63 -1.60
N ALA A 66 0.09 18.49 -2.33
CA ALA A 66 -0.14 19.88 -1.90
C ALA A 66 -0.92 19.95 -0.58
N THR A 67 -1.90 19.06 -0.37
CA THR A 67 -2.70 19.00 0.86
C THR A 67 -1.88 18.48 2.04
N LEU A 68 -1.07 17.44 1.84
CA LEU A 68 -0.12 16.94 2.84
C LEU A 68 0.83 18.05 3.32
N ARG A 69 1.40 18.83 2.38
CA ARG A 69 2.25 19.97 2.74
C ARG A 69 1.51 21.05 3.54
N ARG A 70 0.23 21.31 3.24
CA ARG A 70 -0.61 22.24 4.03
C ARG A 70 -0.90 21.72 5.42
N ARG A 71 -0.95 20.39 5.61
CA ARG A 71 -1.01 19.73 6.93
C ARG A 71 0.34 19.66 7.65
N GLY A 72 1.41 20.24 7.09
CA GLY A 72 2.75 20.21 7.67
C GLY A 72 3.57 18.96 7.34
N ILE A 73 2.99 17.98 6.65
CA ILE A 73 3.64 16.71 6.31
C ILE A 73 4.57 16.91 5.10
N GLN A 74 5.89 16.89 5.34
CA GLN A 74 6.90 17.04 4.30
C GLN A 74 7.27 15.68 3.69
N VAL A 75 6.78 15.41 2.48
CA VAL A 75 7.07 14.19 1.74
C VAL A 75 7.33 14.50 0.27
N SER A 76 8.16 13.69 -0.38
CA SER A 76 8.42 13.88 -1.80
C SER A 76 7.18 13.50 -2.62
N ARG A 77 6.93 14.25 -3.70
CA ARG A 77 5.85 13.94 -4.64
C ARG A 77 5.95 12.51 -5.19
N LYS A 78 7.17 12.01 -5.42
CA LYS A 78 7.40 10.62 -5.88
C LYS A 78 6.97 9.57 -4.86
N ARG A 79 7.14 9.84 -3.56
CA ARG A 79 6.64 8.96 -2.49
C ARG A 79 5.12 8.91 -2.50
N VAL A 80 4.46 10.07 -2.63
CA VAL A 80 2.98 10.14 -2.75
C VAL A 80 2.49 9.40 -3.99
N GLU A 81 3.11 9.62 -5.16
CA GLU A 81 2.78 8.92 -6.41
C GLU A 81 2.91 7.39 -6.26
N ARG A 82 3.99 6.92 -5.65
CA ARG A 82 4.23 5.50 -5.39
C ARG A 82 3.14 4.93 -4.48
N LEU A 83 2.88 5.56 -3.34
CA LEU A 83 1.92 5.07 -2.35
C LEU A 83 0.49 5.08 -2.89
N MET A 84 0.08 6.14 -3.58
CA MET A 84 -1.23 6.16 -4.25
C MET A 84 -1.37 5.00 -5.23
N ARG A 85 -0.36 4.74 -6.06
CA ARG A 85 -0.39 3.62 -7.02
C ARG A 85 -0.47 2.26 -6.33
N SER A 86 0.33 2.05 -5.28
CA SER A 86 0.34 0.79 -4.53
C SER A 86 -0.97 0.51 -3.79
N HIS A 87 -1.77 1.54 -3.52
CA HIS A 87 -3.09 1.45 -2.87
C HIS A 87 -4.26 1.70 -3.84
N GLU A 88 -4.00 1.63 -5.15
CA GLU A 88 -5.01 1.77 -6.20
C GLU A 88 -5.78 3.11 -6.18
N LEU A 89 -5.22 4.15 -5.55
CA LEU A 89 -5.79 5.48 -5.47
C LEU A 89 -5.43 6.30 -6.71
N GLN A 90 -6.44 6.86 -7.37
CA GLN A 90 -6.27 7.65 -8.59
C GLN A 90 -7.20 8.86 -8.56
N GLY A 91 -6.69 10.02 -8.97
CA GLY A 91 -7.54 11.20 -9.11
C GLY A 91 -8.50 11.10 -10.30
N ALA A 92 -9.57 11.88 -10.28
CA ALA A 92 -10.51 11.94 -11.40
C ALA A 92 -9.84 12.50 -12.67
N PHE A 93 -9.91 11.72 -13.75
CA PHE A 93 -9.53 12.19 -15.09
C PHE A 93 -10.70 12.98 -15.68
N LEU A 94 -10.70 14.31 -15.52
CA LEU A 94 -11.62 15.17 -16.26
C LEU A 94 -11.24 15.09 -17.74
N ARG A 95 -12.07 14.40 -18.53
CA ARG A 95 -11.92 14.31 -19.98
C ARG A 95 -12.11 15.72 -20.55
N LYS A 96 -11.06 16.30 -21.14
CA LYS A 96 -11.09 17.64 -21.74
C LYS A 96 -12.04 17.59 -22.94
N LYS A 97 -13.21 18.21 -22.84
CA LYS A 97 -14.13 18.38 -23.97
C LYS A 97 -13.61 19.58 -24.77
N TRP A 98 -13.18 19.32 -26.00
CA TRP A 98 -12.81 20.33 -26.99
C TRP A 98 -14.07 20.94 -27.59
#